data_AF-A0A8T4UZZ7-F1
#
_entry.id   AF-A0A8T4UZZ7-F1
#
_cell.length_a   1.000
_cell.length_b   1.000
_cell.length_c   1.000
_cell.angle_alpha   90.00
_cell.angle_beta   90.00
_cell.angle_gamma   90.00
#
_symmetry.space_group_name_H-M   'P 1'
#
loop_
_entity.id
_entity.type
_entity.pdbx_description
1 polymer ?
#
loop_
_entity_poly.entity_id
_entity_poly.type
_entity_poly.pdbx_seq_one_letter_code
_entity_poly.pdbx_strand_id
1 'polypeptide(L)'
;MVDTLGSISYSLILGAGLDYYTGLKTLKGIIGSRASATLMNSVTGGPYGLWRDFLYKKTKTTEKSSKIKKYLVDLVAFNIFQVPIYGLAVGIGGLVQDGELNFNKMIKGYKNLALLSPLIGPTMGLYMNYFRKSFKVSTSEKRATNTN
;
A
#
# COMPACT_ATOMS: atom_id res chain seq x y z
N MET A 1 8.70 -0.61 11.73
CA MET A 1 9.91 -0.89 10.93
C MET A 1 9.69 -2.03 9.92
N VAL A 2 9.36 -3.25 10.34
CA VAL A 2 9.16 -4.39 9.40
C VAL A 2 8.11 -4.10 8.34
N ASP A 3 7.02 -3.42 8.70
CA ASP A 3 5.97 -3.02 7.73
C ASP A 3 6.43 -1.97 6.72
N THR A 4 7.29 -1.04 7.15
CA THR A 4 7.93 -0.07 6.28
C THR A 4 8.80 -0.78 5.24
N LEU A 5 9.69 -1.66 5.70
CA LEU A 5 10.58 -2.44 4.82
C LEU A 5 9.77 -3.34 3.87
N GLY A 6 8.73 -4.00 4.36
CA GLY A 6 7.85 -4.83 3.54
C GLY A 6 7.09 -4.03 2.48
N SER A 7 6.65 -2.80 2.80
CA SER A 7 5.98 -1.92 1.84
C SER A 7 6.95 -1.41 0.77
N ILE A 8 8.19 -1.09 1.16
CA ILE A 8 9.26 -0.69 0.23
C ILE A 8 9.62 -1.85 -0.69
N SER A 9 9.90 -3.05 -0.15
CA SER A 9 10.29 -4.20 -0.97
C SER A 9 9.17 -4.65 -1.91
N TYR A 10 7.91 -4.61 -1.45
CA TYR A 10 6.75 -4.85 -2.29
C TYR A 10 6.66 -3.86 -3.46
N SER A 11 6.85 -2.56 -3.17
CA SER A 11 6.85 -1.50 -4.18
C SER A 11 7.98 -1.62 -5.20
N LEU A 12 9.14 -2.11 -4.78
CA LEU A 12 10.27 -2.36 -5.67
C LEU A 12 10.02 -3.54 -6.60
N ILE A 13 9.34 -4.59 -6.14
CA ILE A 13 9.08 -5.79 -6.95
C ILE A 13 7.83 -5.60 -7.82
N LEU A 14 6.64 -5.52 -7.21
CA LEU A 14 5.40 -5.41 -7.97
C LEU A 14 5.23 -4.02 -8.58
N GLY A 15 5.64 -2.98 -7.86
CA GLY A 15 5.50 -1.62 -8.37
C GLY A 15 6.42 -1.31 -9.55
N ALA A 16 7.65 -1.81 -9.58
CA ALA A 16 8.52 -1.66 -10.75
C ALA A 16 7.99 -2.45 -11.96
N GLY A 17 7.43 -3.65 -11.72
CA GLY A 17 6.75 -4.42 -12.76
C GLY A 17 5.54 -3.69 -13.34
N LEU A 18 4.72 -3.07 -12.48
CA LEU A 18 3.59 -2.24 -12.91
C LEU A 18 4.05 -0.99 -13.67
N ASP A 19 5.11 -0.31 -13.23
CA ASP A 19 5.67 0.84 -13.95
C ASP A 19 6.07 0.43 -15.37
N TYR A 20 6.76 -0.71 -15.52
CA TYR A 20 7.15 -1.22 -16.83
C TYR A 20 5.93 -1.58 -17.70
N TYR A 21 4.91 -2.22 -17.11
CA TYR A 21 3.71 -2.61 -17.83
C TYR A 21 2.86 -1.40 -18.27
N THR A 22 2.74 -0.40 -17.40
CA THR A 22 1.94 0.82 -17.64
C THR A 22 2.61 1.83 -18.58
N GLY A 23 3.81 1.53 -19.07
CA GLY A 23 4.45 2.28 -20.16
C GLY A 23 5.69 3.07 -19.75
N LEU A 24 6.11 3.01 -18.47
CA LEU A 24 7.40 3.54 -18.02
C LEU A 24 8.51 2.56 -18.44
N LYS A 25 8.83 2.53 -19.74
CA LYS A 25 9.76 1.55 -20.35
C LYS A 25 11.24 1.85 -20.07
N THR A 26 11.57 3.03 -19.55
CA THR A 26 12.96 3.44 -19.32
C THR A 26 13.40 3.13 -17.90
N LEU A 27 14.61 2.59 -17.74
CA LEU A 27 15.18 2.30 -16.42
C LEU A 27 15.28 3.55 -15.54
N LYS A 28 15.70 4.69 -16.11
CA LYS A 28 15.76 5.97 -15.39
C LYS A 28 14.39 6.40 -14.86
N GLY A 29 13.33 6.25 -15.66
CA GLY A 29 11.97 6.55 -15.24
C GLY A 29 11.51 5.66 -14.10
N ILE A 30 11.72 4.34 -14.22
CA ILE A 30 11.37 3.38 -13.16
C ILE A 30 12.12 3.69 -11.88
N ILE A 31 13.44 3.95 -11.94
CA ILE A 31 14.24 4.29 -10.77
C ILE A 31 13.72 5.56 -10.08
N GLY A 32 13.42 6.63 -10.83
CA GLY A 32 12.87 7.87 -10.27
C GLY A 32 11.50 7.67 -9.62
N SER A 33 10.62 6.91 -10.28
CA SER A 33 9.31 6.51 -9.74
C SER A 33 9.45 5.72 -8.44
N ARG A 34 10.33 4.71 -8.42
CA ARG A 34 10.57 3.86 -7.25
C ARG A 34 11.26 4.61 -6.11
N ALA A 35 12.16 5.55 -6.40
CA ALA A 35 12.78 6.40 -5.39
C ALA A 35 11.71 7.26 -4.69
N SER A 36 10.83 7.90 -5.46
CA SER A 36 9.71 8.69 -4.93
C SER A 36 8.76 7.83 -4.09
N ALA A 37 8.40 6.65 -4.59
CA ALA A 37 7.56 5.70 -3.86
C ALA A 37 8.24 5.18 -2.58
N THR A 38 9.56 4.99 -2.59
CA THR A 38 10.34 4.56 -1.42
C THR A 38 10.34 5.62 -0.33
N LEU A 39 10.49 6.90 -0.68
CA LEU A 39 10.37 8.00 0.28
C LEU A 39 8.98 8.03 0.91
N MET A 40 7.93 7.93 0.09
CA MET A 40 6.56 7.87 0.58
C MET A 40 6.35 6.68 1.52
N ASN A 41 6.75 5.48 1.11
CA ASN A 41 6.60 4.25 1.89
C ASN A 41 7.42 4.26 3.18
N SER A 42 8.55 4.98 3.22
CA SER A 42 9.36 5.15 4.43
C SER A 42 8.57 5.84 5.53
N VAL A 43 7.74 6.81 5.16
CA VAL A 43 6.86 7.56 6.07
C VAL A 43 5.59 6.77 6.36
N THR A 44 4.97 6.15 5.36
CA THR A 44 3.59 5.63 5.47
C THR A 44 3.50 4.14 5.79
N GLY A 45 4.54 3.34 5.53
CA GLY A 45 4.47 1.88 5.64
C GLY A 45 4.27 1.37 7.07
N GLY A 46 4.92 2.00 8.05
CA GLY A 46 4.72 1.71 9.47
C GLY A 46 3.30 2.03 9.94
N PRO A 47 2.84 3.29 9.77
CA PRO A 47 1.46 3.69 10.04
C PRO A 47 0.41 2.80 9.34
N TYR A 48 0.64 2.43 8.09
CA TYR A 48 -0.25 1.55 7.34
C TYR A 48 -0.33 0.15 7.97
N GLY A 49 0.79 -0.42 8.43
CA GLY A 49 0.81 -1.69 9.15
C GLY A 49 -0.01 -1.67 10.44
N LEU A 50 0.04 -0.56 11.20
CA LEU A 50 -0.77 -0.36 12.40
C LEU A 50 -2.26 -0.20 12.06
N TRP A 51 -2.58 0.59 11.03
CA TRP A 51 -3.95 0.76 10.54
C TRP A 51 -4.59 -0.57 10.12
N ARG A 52 -3.83 -1.37 9.39
CA ARG A 52 -4.24 -2.72 8.98
C ARG A 52 -4.50 -3.62 10.18
N ASP A 53 -3.60 -3.63 11.17
CA ASP A 53 -3.79 -4.40 12.40
C ASP A 53 -5.06 -3.98 13.16
N PHE A 54 -5.33 -2.68 13.22
CA PHE A 54 -6.56 -2.14 13.79
C PHE A 54 -7.81 -2.65 13.06
N LEU A 55 -7.82 -2.61 11.72
CA LEU A 55 -8.97 -3.10 10.95
C LEU A 55 -9.19 -4.61 11.10
N TYR A 56 -8.13 -5.40 11.13
CA TYR A 56 -8.23 -6.84 11.40
C TYR A 56 -8.83 -7.12 12.78
N LYS A 57 -8.43 -6.38 13.81
CA LYS A 57 -9.03 -6.45 15.15
C LYS A 57 -10.49 -6.02 15.13
N LYS A 58 -10.78 -4.84 14.58
CA LYS A 58 -12.14 -4.25 14.54
C LYS A 58 -13.15 -5.16 13.83
N THR A 59 -12.72 -5.84 12.77
CA THR A 59 -13.57 -6.75 11.99
C THR A 59 -13.55 -8.20 12.49
N LYS A 60 -12.82 -8.48 13.59
CA LYS A 60 -12.59 -9.83 14.12
C LYS A 60 -12.12 -10.79 13.02
N THR A 61 -11.16 -10.33 12.21
CA THR A 61 -10.59 -11.11 11.11
C THR A 61 -9.35 -11.81 11.63
N THR A 62 -9.48 -13.10 11.87
CA THR A 62 -8.46 -13.95 12.50
C THR A 62 -7.87 -14.93 11.51
N GLU A 63 -6.91 -15.75 11.96
CA GLU A 63 -6.31 -16.82 11.14
C GLU A 63 -7.37 -17.80 10.61
N LYS A 64 -8.42 -18.07 11.39
CA LYS A 64 -9.54 -18.96 11.04
C LYS A 64 -10.56 -18.34 10.07
N SER A 65 -10.45 -17.04 9.79
CA SER A 65 -11.37 -16.36 8.86
C SER A 65 -11.15 -16.81 7.41
N SER A 66 -12.21 -16.76 6.59
CA SER A 66 -12.13 -17.10 5.17
C SER A 66 -11.16 -16.19 4.41
N LYS A 67 -10.58 -16.71 3.32
CA LYS A 67 -9.69 -15.93 2.43
C LYS A 67 -10.38 -14.69 1.87
N ILE A 68 -11.67 -14.78 1.55
CA ILE A 68 -12.49 -13.66 1.06
C ILE A 68 -12.62 -12.57 2.11
N LYS A 69 -12.86 -12.93 3.39
CA LYS A 69 -12.93 -11.93 4.47
C LYS A 69 -11.61 -11.17 4.61
N LYS A 70 -10.48 -11.88 4.61
CA LYS A 70 -9.13 -11.28 4.69
C LYS A 70 -8.87 -10.35 3.49
N TYR A 71 -9.21 -10.82 2.28
CA TYR A 71 -9.12 -10.05 1.05
C TYR A 71 -9.90 -8.73 1.15
N LEU A 72 -11.16 -8.78 1.57
CA LEU A 72 -11.99 -7.57 1.69
C LEU A 72 -11.46 -6.60 2.73
N VAL A 73 -10.96 -7.10 3.87
CA VAL A 73 -10.36 -6.24 4.90
C VAL A 73 -9.08 -5.57 4.38
N ASP A 74 -8.22 -6.29 3.68
CA ASP A 74 -7.03 -5.71 3.05
C ASP A 74 -7.38 -4.69 1.97
N LEU A 75 -8.42 -4.96 1.16
CA LEU A 75 -8.91 -4.03 0.15
C LEU A 75 -9.43 -2.74 0.77
N VAL A 76 -10.23 -2.85 1.83
CA VAL A 76 -10.77 -1.69 2.57
C VAL A 76 -9.63 -0.93 3.25
N ALA A 77 -8.70 -1.63 3.89
CA ALA A 77 -7.53 -1.02 4.53
C ALA A 77 -6.72 -0.18 3.53
N PHE A 78 -6.46 -0.75 2.36
CA PHE A 78 -5.74 -0.09 1.29
C PHE A 78 -6.48 1.14 0.75
N ASN A 79 -7.78 1.01 0.45
CA ASN A 79 -8.56 2.12 -0.11
C ASN A 79 -8.73 3.28 0.86
N ILE A 80 -8.90 3.03 2.16
CA ILE A 80 -9.07 4.11 3.15
C ILE A 80 -7.74 4.81 3.44
N PHE A 81 -6.62 4.09 3.39
CA PHE A 81 -5.33 4.64 3.80
C PHE A 81 -4.46 5.08 2.62
N GLN A 82 -4.19 4.17 1.68
CA GLN A 82 -3.20 4.37 0.61
C GLN A 82 -3.74 5.24 -0.52
N VAL A 83 -5.01 5.08 -0.91
CA VAL A 83 -5.58 5.85 -2.02
C VAL A 83 -5.59 7.36 -1.73
N PRO A 84 -6.06 7.85 -0.56
CA PRO A 84 -5.99 9.26 -0.21
C PRO A 84 -4.55 9.81 -0.18
N ILE A 85 -3.62 9.05 0.42
CA ILE A 85 -2.21 9.43 0.47
C ILE A 85 -1.62 9.58 -0.94
N TYR A 86 -1.94 8.65 -1.84
CA TYR A 86 -1.42 8.70 -3.21
C TYR A 86 -1.92 9.92 -3.98
N GLY A 87 -3.22 10.23 -3.95
CA GLY A 87 -3.69 11.42 -4.67
C GLY A 87 -3.23 12.73 -4.03
N LEU A 88 -3.01 12.77 -2.71
CA LEU A 88 -2.31 13.89 -2.06
C LEU A 88 -0.87 14.02 -2.56
N ALA A 89 -0.14 12.90 -2.67
CA ALA A 89 1.21 12.89 -3.21
C ALA A 89 1.26 13.38 -4.66
N VAL A 90 0.29 12.99 -5.50
CA VAL A 90 0.13 13.52 -6.87
C VAL A 90 -0.14 15.02 -6.86
N GLY A 91 -0.99 15.50 -5.94
CA GLY A 91 -1.28 16.93 -5.80
C GLY A 91 -0.05 17.75 -5.39
N ILE A 92 0.66 17.31 -4.36
CA ILE A 92 1.91 17.92 -3.90
C ILE A 92 2.97 17.87 -5.01
N GLY A 93 3.10 16.75 -5.71
CA GLY A 93 4.01 16.62 -6.85
C GLY A 93 3.69 17.61 -7.97
N GLY A 94 2.40 17.82 -8.27
CA GLY A 94 1.94 18.86 -9.19
C GLY A 94 2.29 20.27 -8.72
N LEU A 95 2.08 20.58 -7.44
CA LEU A 95 2.45 21.88 -6.86
C LEU A 95 3.95 22.15 -6.95
N VAL A 96 4.78 21.13 -6.71
CA VAL A 96 6.26 21.25 -6.76
C VAL A 96 6.76 21.39 -8.21
N GLN A 97 6.13 20.74 -9.18
CA GLN A 97 6.57 20.74 -10.58
C GLN A 97 5.98 21.89 -11.40
N ASP A 98 4.67 22.09 -11.29
CA ASP A 98 3.89 23.02 -12.11
C ASP A 98 3.59 24.34 -11.38
N GLY A 99 3.90 24.45 -10.09
CA GLY A 99 3.62 25.64 -9.26
C GLY A 99 2.17 25.74 -8.76
N GLU A 100 1.29 24.82 -9.16
CA GLU A 100 -0.14 24.86 -8.87
C GLU A 100 -0.72 23.52 -8.40
N LEU A 101 -1.71 23.58 -7.50
CA LEU A 101 -2.47 22.40 -7.07
C LEU A 101 -3.48 22.00 -8.15
N ASN A 102 -3.18 20.91 -8.87
CA ASN A 102 -4.08 20.39 -9.90
C ASN A 102 -5.02 19.31 -9.34
N PHE A 103 -6.21 19.72 -8.89
CA PHE A 103 -7.24 18.82 -8.38
C PHE A 103 -7.67 17.74 -9.38
N ASN A 104 -7.63 18.04 -10.69
CA ASN A 104 -7.96 17.05 -11.71
C ASN A 104 -6.93 15.90 -11.75
N LYS A 105 -5.63 16.20 -11.59
CA LYS A 105 -4.57 15.18 -11.47
C LYS A 105 -4.76 14.35 -10.19
N MET A 106 -5.10 14.99 -9.06
CA MET A 106 -5.38 14.29 -7.79
C MET A 106 -6.55 13.30 -7.93
N ILE A 107 -7.69 13.77 -8.48
CA ILE A 107 -8.88 12.94 -8.69
C ILE A 107 -8.59 11.77 -9.63
N LYS A 108 -7.84 12.00 -10.72
CA LYS A 108 -7.40 10.92 -11.60
C LYS A 108 -6.52 9.91 -10.85
N GLY A 109 -5.62 10.38 -10.00
CA GLY A 109 -4.79 9.53 -9.13
C GLY A 109 -5.64 8.65 -8.20
N TYR A 110 -6.64 9.23 -7.53
CA TYR A 110 -7.57 8.49 -6.68
C TYR A 110 -8.29 7.39 -7.46
N LYS A 111 -8.89 7.74 -8.60
CA LYS A 111 -9.66 6.81 -9.43
C LYS A 111 -8.80 5.66 -9.96
N ASN A 112 -7.62 5.97 -10.50
CA ASN A 112 -6.73 4.97 -11.08
C ASN A 112 -6.22 3.99 -10.01
N LEU A 113 -5.81 4.50 -8.84
CA LEU A 113 -5.32 3.62 -7.79
C LEU A 113 -6.45 2.82 -7.14
N ALA A 114 -7.64 3.42 -6.96
CA ALA A 114 -8.82 2.70 -6.50
C ALA A 114 -9.22 1.57 -7.47
N LEU A 115 -9.12 1.81 -8.79
CA LEU A 115 -9.39 0.79 -9.80
C LEU A 115 -8.41 -0.39 -9.73
N LEU A 116 -7.13 -0.13 -9.46
CA LEU A 116 -6.10 -1.16 -9.31
C LEU A 116 -6.08 -1.80 -7.91
N SER A 117 -6.76 -1.19 -6.93
CA SER A 117 -6.74 -1.62 -5.53
C SER A 117 -7.23 -3.06 -5.28
N PRO A 118 -8.21 -3.63 -6.01
CA PRO A 118 -8.61 -5.04 -5.84
C PRO A 118 -7.46 -6.01 -6.09
N LEU A 119 -6.50 -5.63 -6.94
CA LEU A 119 -5.28 -6.38 -7.12
C LEU A 119 -4.25 -6.01 -6.04
N ILE A 120 -3.93 -4.72 -5.91
CA ILE A 120 -2.78 -4.24 -5.12
C ILE A 120 -3.00 -4.41 -3.61
N GLY A 121 -4.16 -4.03 -3.07
CA GLY A 121 -4.39 -4.02 -1.62
C GLY A 121 -4.25 -5.40 -0.99
N PRO A 122 -5.00 -6.40 -1.46
CA PRO A 122 -4.93 -7.77 -0.96
C PRO A 122 -3.57 -8.45 -1.19
N THR A 123 -2.94 -8.26 -2.35
CA THR A 123 -1.61 -8.83 -2.62
C THR A 123 -0.52 -8.19 -1.76
N MET A 124 -0.58 -6.87 -1.53
CA MET A 124 0.27 -6.17 -0.56
C MET A 124 0.05 -6.71 0.85
N GLY A 125 -1.21 -6.90 1.27
CA GLY A 125 -1.52 -7.45 2.58
C GLY A 125 -0.95 -8.86 2.79
N LEU A 126 -1.09 -9.74 1.80
CA LEU A 126 -0.47 -11.06 1.81
C LEU A 126 1.06 -10.98 1.90
N TYR A 127 1.67 -10.13 1.06
CA TYR A 127 3.12 -9.93 1.04
C TYR A 127 3.65 -9.40 2.38
N MET A 128 2.99 -8.41 2.97
CA MET A 128 3.37 -7.88 4.29
C MET A 128 3.28 -8.94 5.39
N ASN A 129 2.27 -9.82 5.35
CA ASN A 129 2.18 -10.93 6.30
C ASN A 129 3.31 -11.95 6.10
N TYR A 130 3.64 -12.27 4.84
CA TYR A 130 4.79 -13.09 4.52
C TYR A 130 6.09 -12.47 5.05
N PHE A 131 6.30 -11.17 4.79
CA PHE A 131 7.47 -10.44 5.24
C PHE A 131 7.57 -10.43 6.77
N ARG A 132 6.47 -10.16 7.49
CA ARG A 132 6.42 -10.25 8.95
C ARG A 132 6.83 -11.63 9.47
N LYS A 133 6.37 -12.72 8.83
CA LYS A 133 6.75 -14.09 9.20
C LYS A 133 8.26 -14.32 9.04
N SER A 134 8.88 -13.82 7.97
CA SER A 134 10.33 -13.91 7.76
C SER A 134 11.14 -13.24 8.87
N PHE A 135 10.60 -12.20 9.51
CA PHE A 135 11.19 -11.52 10.67
C PHE A 135 10.63 -11.99 12.01
N LYS A 136 9.88 -13.11 12.04
CA LYS A 136 9.24 -13.66 13.26
C LYS A 136 8.31 -12.67 13.99
N VAL A 137 7.75 -11.70 13.27
CA VAL A 137 6.76 -10.75 13.78
C VAL A 137 5.35 -11.29 13.57
N SER A 138 4.45 -11.09 14.55
CA SER A 138 3.06 -11.53 14.43
C SER A 138 2.33 -10.84 13.27
N THR A 139 1.61 -11.60 12.46
CA THR A 139 0.75 -11.12 11.37
C THR A 139 -0.50 -10.40 11.90
N SER A 140 -1.19 -9.63 11.04
CA SER A 140 -2.41 -8.92 11.44
C SER A 140 -3.51 -9.87 11.94
N GLU A 141 -3.66 -11.00 11.25
CA GLU A 141 -4.60 -12.06 11.61
C GLU A 141 -4.29 -12.72 12.96
N LYS A 142 -3.00 -12.97 13.28
CA LYS A 142 -2.59 -13.53 14.57
C LYS A 142 -2.74 -12.53 15.70
N ARG A 143 -2.39 -11.26 15.45
CA ARG A 143 -2.58 -10.15 16.41
C ARG A 143 -4.05 -9.91 16.75
N ALA A 144 -4.96 -10.17 15.81
CA ALA A 144 -6.40 -10.07 16.05
C ALA A 144 -6.96 -11.22 16.89
N THR A 145 -6.33 -12.40 16.85
CA THR A 145 -6.71 -13.54 17.70
C THR A 145 -6.37 -13.28 19.17
N ASN A 146 -5.16 -12.76 19.46
CA ASN A 146 -4.63 -12.55 20.82
C ASN A 146 -5.30 -11.41 21.63
N THR A 147 -6.33 -10.77 21.08
CA THR A 147 -7.08 -9.69 21.72
C THR A 147 -8.53 -10.08 22.06
N ASN A 148 -8.90 -11.35 21.86
CA ASN A 148 -10.14 -11.92 22.38
C ASN A 148 -9.83 -12.76 23.62
#